data_AF-A0A9E3NWU9-F1
#
_entry.id   AF-A0A9E3NWU9-F1
#
_cell.length_a   1.000
_cell.length_b   1.000
_cell.length_c   1.000
_cell.angle_alpha   90.00
_cell.angle_beta   90.00
_cell.angle_gamma   90.00
#
_symmetry.space_group_name_H-M   'P 1'
#
loop_
_entity.id
_entity.type
_entity.pdbx_description
1 polymer ?
#
loop_
_entity_poly.entity_id
_entity_poly.type
_entity_poly.pdbx_seq_one_letter_code
_entity_poly.pdbx_strand_id
1 'polypeptide(L)'
;MRSPAVLVGLVGFSIVAAAACADGSILDVAEQDVTPGADAGADDASSTRVPPAPSDADVTSDGSDAPSAVTGTCPAGQFVTGVDATGLVCSPFADLALAAMRASCRVYLGWRDSCSGCALAPTKWGSARTGACENGLGVNGTCSTASLGGRDVNLYGLNTGGDVNSDDKFYASFYCDAVDATPTTAPCGPGAFVSEIQAGQPTKCVSAAALALAYVRQSCNLYVGWRDSCSGCVDPPTRWGRVGSTTCVNGLGATNTCTAATLGASTVQLLGVNTGGDVNDDDKFHVGLRCEAALPAESTGAGLCPAGQLVAGVPAAGQVVCKSPDPHSLTTFRDRCGVYLGWRDQCAACTLAPSKWGVARDGACLDGLGVNGTCVPTTLDSQVSLYGLNTDGDVNDDDRFYAGFHCE
;
A
#
# COMPACT_ATOMS: atom_id res chain seq x y z
N MET A 1 -25.00 -67.04 -18.25
CA MET A 1 -24.34 -66.00 -17.43
C MET A 1 -24.57 -64.68 -18.17
N ARG A 2 -25.70 -63.96 -18.07
CA ARG A 2 -26.23 -63.10 -16.97
C ARG A 2 -25.09 -62.37 -16.25
N SER A 3 -25.00 -61.04 -16.13
CA SER A 3 -25.83 -59.87 -16.51
C SER A 3 -24.97 -58.58 -16.27
N PRO A 4 -25.48 -57.36 -16.52
CA PRO A 4 -24.71 -56.22 -17.07
C PRO A 4 -24.42 -55.05 -16.10
N ALA A 5 -23.79 -54.01 -16.67
CA ALA A 5 -23.93 -52.56 -16.43
C ALA A 5 -23.92 -52.00 -14.99
N VAL A 6 -23.01 -51.02 -14.77
CA VAL A 6 -23.23 -49.92 -13.83
C VAL A 6 -22.88 -48.60 -14.51
N LEU A 7 -23.90 -47.74 -14.55
CA LEU A 7 -23.92 -46.34 -14.90
C LEU A 7 -23.77 -45.55 -13.59
N VAL A 8 -22.81 -44.64 -13.47
CA VAL A 8 -22.87 -43.52 -12.51
C VAL A 8 -22.31 -42.28 -13.20
N GLY A 9 -23.16 -41.28 -13.37
CA GLY A 9 -22.78 -39.97 -13.89
C GLY A 9 -22.32 -39.03 -12.79
N LEU A 10 -21.69 -37.92 -13.19
CA LEU A 10 -21.80 -36.66 -12.48
C LEU A 10 -21.63 -35.48 -13.43
N VAL A 11 -22.62 -34.60 -13.36
CA VAL A 11 -22.76 -33.32 -14.04
C VAL A 11 -21.96 -32.29 -13.28
N GLY A 12 -21.23 -31.42 -13.97
CA GLY A 12 -20.55 -30.27 -13.38
C GLY A 12 -20.42 -29.13 -14.39
N PHE A 13 -21.34 -28.17 -14.28
CA PHE A 13 -21.40 -26.92 -15.04
C PHE A 13 -20.08 -26.14 -14.96
N SER A 14 -19.54 -25.72 -16.11
CA SER A 14 -18.56 -24.62 -16.17
C SER A 14 -19.28 -23.36 -16.64
N ILE A 15 -19.46 -22.40 -15.72
CA ILE A 15 -19.87 -21.04 -16.05
C ILE A 15 -18.61 -20.30 -16.45
N VAL A 16 -18.43 -20.04 -17.75
CA VAL A 16 -17.45 -19.07 -18.26
C VAL A 16 -18.14 -17.72 -18.23
N ALA A 17 -17.86 -16.92 -17.21
CA ALA A 17 -18.18 -15.50 -17.21
C ALA A 17 -17.04 -14.75 -17.90
N ALA A 18 -17.19 -14.51 -19.21
CA ALA A 18 -16.38 -13.53 -19.92
C ALA A 18 -16.95 -12.14 -19.62
N ALA A 19 -16.26 -11.37 -18.77
CA ALA A 19 -16.54 -9.94 -18.62
C ALA A 19 -15.80 -9.20 -19.75
N ALA A 20 -16.57 -8.74 -20.73
CA ALA A 20 -16.10 -7.80 -21.74
C ALA A 20 -15.93 -6.42 -21.08
N CYS A 21 -14.73 -5.86 -21.13
CA CYS A 21 -14.51 -4.43 -20.90
C CYS A 21 -14.92 -3.70 -22.18
N ALA A 22 -16.02 -2.94 -22.11
CA ALA A 22 -16.46 -2.04 -23.16
C ALA A 22 -16.23 -0.58 -22.72
N ASP A 23 -15.94 0.23 -23.73
CA ASP A 23 -15.52 1.63 -23.73
C ASP A 23 -16.35 2.58 -22.85
N GLY A 24 -15.66 3.58 -22.29
CA GLY A 24 -16.25 4.69 -21.55
C GLY A 24 -15.50 6.00 -21.79
N SER A 25 -15.95 6.70 -22.83
CA SER A 25 -15.80 8.13 -23.16
C SER A 25 -15.26 9.07 -22.06
N ILE A 26 -14.25 9.84 -22.47
CA ILE A 26 -13.73 11.06 -21.84
C ILE A 26 -14.86 12.10 -21.70
N LEU A 27 -14.96 12.71 -20.53
CA LEU A 27 -15.80 13.88 -20.25
C LEU A 27 -14.87 14.97 -19.70
N ASP A 28 -14.75 16.04 -20.48
CA ASP A 28 -14.10 17.30 -20.11
C ASP A 28 -14.72 17.88 -18.83
N VAL A 29 -13.88 18.23 -17.86
CA VAL A 29 -14.25 19.15 -16.77
C VAL A 29 -13.26 20.29 -16.77
N ALA A 30 -13.80 21.48 -17.06
CA ALA A 30 -13.11 22.74 -17.08
C ALA A 30 -12.49 23.09 -15.72
N GLU A 31 -11.24 23.55 -15.74
CA GLU A 31 -10.55 24.17 -14.62
C GLU A 31 -11.27 25.46 -14.20
N GLN A 32 -11.50 25.59 -12.89
CA GLN A 32 -11.99 26.82 -12.28
C GLN A 32 -10.87 27.41 -11.43
N ASP A 33 -10.29 28.51 -11.91
CA ASP A 33 -9.31 29.36 -11.23
C ASP A 33 -9.87 29.88 -9.90
N VAL A 34 -9.16 29.64 -8.80
CA VAL A 34 -9.40 30.31 -7.51
C VAL A 34 -8.08 30.89 -7.01
N THR A 35 -7.92 32.20 -7.18
CA THR A 35 -6.90 33.02 -6.53
C THR A 35 -7.26 33.27 -5.05
N PRO A 36 -6.33 33.15 -4.09
CA PRO A 36 -6.53 33.69 -2.75
C PRO A 36 -5.99 35.12 -2.65
N GLY A 37 -6.89 36.07 -2.38
CA GLY A 37 -6.55 37.39 -1.88
C GLY A 37 -6.33 37.34 -0.37
N ALA A 38 -5.17 37.85 0.08
CA ALA A 38 -4.87 38.05 1.49
C ALA A 38 -4.95 39.54 1.81
N ASP A 39 -5.98 39.93 2.57
CA ASP A 39 -6.04 41.23 3.24
C ASP A 39 -5.52 41.09 4.67
N ALA A 40 -4.56 41.96 4.99
CA ALA A 40 -4.08 42.22 6.34
C ALA A 40 -4.94 43.32 6.99
N GLY A 41 -5.27 43.15 8.28
CA GLY A 41 -5.94 44.18 9.07
C GLY A 41 -5.81 43.89 10.56
N ALA A 42 -5.08 44.76 11.25
CA ALA A 42 -4.81 44.77 12.68
C ALA A 42 -5.90 45.54 13.46
N ASP A 43 -5.68 45.64 14.79
CA ASP A 43 -6.27 46.59 15.77
C ASP A 43 -7.55 46.09 16.48
N ASP A 44 -7.86 46.34 17.76
CA ASP A 44 -7.19 46.90 18.95
C ASP A 44 -8.18 46.72 20.15
N ALA A 45 -7.63 46.81 21.37
CA ALA A 45 -8.23 47.27 22.63
C ALA A 45 -9.55 46.72 23.23
N SER A 46 -9.39 46.15 24.44
CA SER A 46 -10.00 46.60 25.71
C SER A 46 -11.49 46.94 25.78
N SER A 47 -12.26 46.15 26.55
CA SER A 47 -13.25 46.70 27.50
C SER A 47 -13.78 45.65 28.46
N THR A 48 -13.38 45.78 29.73
CA THR A 48 -13.99 45.16 30.91
C THR A 48 -15.43 45.62 31.12
N ARG A 49 -16.41 44.70 31.13
CA ARG A 49 -17.67 44.86 31.86
C ARG A 49 -18.12 43.55 32.50
N VAL A 50 -18.15 43.57 33.83
CA VAL A 50 -18.76 42.57 34.71
C VAL A 50 -20.28 42.77 34.68
N PRO A 51 -21.09 41.77 34.34
CA PRO A 51 -22.54 41.80 34.54
C PRO A 51 -22.90 41.39 35.99
N PRO A 52 -24.02 41.89 36.53
CA PRO A 52 -24.51 41.52 37.85
C PRO A 52 -25.07 40.10 37.88
N ALA A 53 -24.95 39.46 39.05
CA ALA A 53 -25.45 38.13 39.36
C ALA A 53 -26.97 38.03 39.13
N PRO A 54 -27.46 37.00 38.39
CA PRO A 54 -28.87 36.66 38.39
C PRO A 54 -29.23 35.86 39.64
N SER A 55 -30.38 36.24 40.18
CA SER A 55 -31.10 35.67 41.30
C SER A 55 -31.50 34.21 41.09
N ASP A 56 -31.46 33.46 42.18
CA ASP A 56 -32.00 32.11 42.38
C ASP A 56 -33.38 31.94 41.74
N ALA A 57 -33.42 31.20 40.62
CA ALA A 57 -34.64 30.67 40.05
C ALA A 57 -34.64 29.16 40.24
N ASP A 58 -35.67 28.71 40.95
CA ASP A 58 -36.04 27.34 41.25
C ASP A 58 -36.12 26.50 39.96
N VAL A 59 -35.10 25.67 39.72
CA VAL A 59 -35.06 24.73 38.59
C VAL A 59 -35.91 23.53 38.98
N THR A 60 -37.17 23.56 38.54
CA THR A 60 -38.00 22.37 38.47
C THR A 60 -37.31 21.34 37.60
N SER A 61 -37.03 20.18 38.18
CA SER A 61 -36.45 19.00 37.53
C SER A 61 -37.43 18.47 36.47
N ASP A 62 -37.40 19.06 35.28
CA ASP A 62 -38.02 18.48 34.09
C ASP A 62 -37.31 17.16 33.78
N GLY A 63 -38.10 16.10 33.68
CA GLY A 63 -37.63 14.73 33.46
C GLY A 63 -36.65 14.71 32.29
N SER A 64 -35.41 14.31 32.57
CA SER A 64 -34.39 14.10 31.55
C SER A 64 -34.84 12.93 30.68
N ASP A 65 -35.59 13.23 29.62
CA ASP A 65 -35.92 12.27 28.59
C ASP A 65 -34.61 11.69 28.09
N ALA A 66 -34.37 10.42 28.42
CA ALA A 66 -33.19 9.71 27.97
C ALA A 66 -33.16 9.84 26.44
N PRO A 67 -32.04 10.32 25.85
CA PRO A 67 -31.95 10.50 24.41
C PRO A 67 -32.37 9.20 23.74
N SER A 68 -33.33 9.29 22.82
CA SER A 68 -33.86 8.13 22.10
C SER A 68 -32.68 7.36 21.51
N ALA A 69 -32.61 6.06 21.81
CA ALA A 69 -31.50 5.23 21.40
C ALA A 69 -31.39 5.22 19.87
N VAL A 70 -30.26 5.68 19.34
CA VAL A 70 -30.01 5.65 17.90
C VAL A 70 -29.87 4.20 17.46
N THR A 71 -30.58 3.83 16.39
CA THR A 71 -30.49 2.50 15.77
C THR A 71 -30.28 2.63 14.26
N GLY A 72 -29.65 1.62 13.64
CA GLY A 72 -29.40 1.59 12.20
C GLY A 72 -28.18 0.77 11.82
N THR A 73 -27.94 0.61 10.53
CA THR A 73 -26.76 -0.07 9.98
C THR A 73 -26.21 0.74 8.81
N CYS A 74 -24.90 0.86 8.72
CA CYS A 74 -24.26 1.47 7.56
C CYS A 74 -24.41 0.56 6.32
N PRO A 75 -24.46 1.15 5.11
CA PRO A 75 -24.34 0.40 3.86
C PRO A 75 -23.07 -0.46 3.82
N ALA A 76 -23.08 -1.49 2.98
CA ALA A 76 -21.90 -2.33 2.77
C ALA A 76 -20.68 -1.49 2.34
N GLY A 77 -19.54 -1.72 3.00
CA GLY A 77 -18.30 -0.97 2.77
C GLY A 77 -18.23 0.41 3.43
N GLN A 78 -19.23 0.77 4.22
CA GLN A 78 -19.23 1.99 5.02
C GLN A 78 -19.22 1.68 6.52
N PHE A 79 -18.66 2.62 7.28
CA PHE A 79 -18.55 2.54 8.74
C PHE A 79 -19.05 3.85 9.35
N VAL A 80 -19.44 3.77 10.63
CA VAL A 80 -19.97 4.94 11.36
C VAL A 80 -18.85 5.95 11.58
N THR A 81 -19.05 7.18 11.16
CA THR A 81 -18.19 8.34 11.44
C THR A 81 -18.80 9.29 12.47
N GLY A 82 -20.10 9.16 12.73
CA GLY A 82 -20.78 9.97 13.73
C GLY A 82 -22.18 9.49 14.02
N VAL A 83 -22.80 10.14 15.00
CA VAL A 83 -24.20 9.94 15.38
C VAL A 83 -24.83 11.32 15.46
N ASP A 84 -25.93 11.54 14.73
CA ASP A 84 -26.66 12.80 14.71
C ASP A 84 -28.14 12.60 15.08
N ALA A 85 -28.94 13.66 14.97
CA ALA A 85 -30.37 13.63 15.31
C ALA A 85 -31.20 12.73 14.39
N THR A 86 -30.69 12.38 13.20
CA THR A 86 -31.36 11.55 12.20
C THR A 86 -30.91 10.09 12.24
N GLY A 87 -29.73 9.80 12.81
CA GLY A 87 -29.24 8.45 13.03
C GLY A 87 -27.72 8.32 12.94
N LEU A 88 -27.28 7.22 12.34
CA LEU A 88 -25.85 6.98 12.09
C LEU A 88 -25.39 7.74 10.85
N VAL A 89 -24.28 8.46 10.98
CA VAL A 89 -23.55 9.03 9.83
C VAL A 89 -22.51 8.01 9.39
N CYS A 90 -22.58 7.62 8.12
CA CYS A 90 -21.73 6.57 7.55
C CYS A 90 -20.83 7.14 6.44
N SER A 91 -19.63 6.59 6.28
CA SER A 91 -18.71 6.99 5.21
C SER A 91 -17.92 5.79 4.66
N PRO A 92 -17.54 5.82 3.38
CA PRO A 92 -16.71 4.76 2.79
C PRO A 92 -15.30 4.77 3.39
N PHE A 93 -14.74 3.58 3.62
CA PHE A 93 -13.37 3.44 4.15
C PHE A 93 -12.29 3.52 3.06
N ALA A 94 -12.62 3.05 1.85
CA ALA A 94 -11.65 2.84 0.76
C ALA A 94 -10.89 4.10 0.34
N ASP A 95 -11.57 5.25 0.20
CA ASP A 95 -10.91 6.49 -0.26
C ASP A 95 -9.88 7.00 0.75
N LEU A 96 -10.21 6.90 2.05
CA LEU A 96 -9.29 7.27 3.13
C LEU A 96 -8.12 6.30 3.23
N ALA A 97 -8.36 5.01 3.04
CA ALA A 97 -7.32 3.99 2.99
C ALA A 97 -6.34 4.25 1.84
N LEU A 98 -6.87 4.54 0.64
CA LEU A 98 -6.09 4.87 -0.55
C LEU A 98 -5.24 6.13 -0.32
N ALA A 99 -5.84 7.20 0.21
CA ALA A 99 -5.12 8.44 0.53
C ALA A 99 -3.95 8.19 1.51
N ALA A 100 -4.17 7.35 2.53
CA ALA A 100 -3.14 6.96 3.48
C ALA A 100 -1.99 6.16 2.82
N MET A 101 -2.32 5.19 1.95
CA MET A 101 -1.33 4.40 1.22
C MET A 101 -0.48 5.28 0.30
N ARG A 102 -1.09 6.24 -0.41
CA ARG A 102 -0.38 7.20 -1.28
C ARG A 102 0.64 8.04 -0.51
N ALA A 103 0.24 8.53 0.66
CA ALA A 103 1.08 9.41 1.47
C ALA A 103 2.24 8.68 2.15
N SER A 104 1.99 7.46 2.64
CA SER A 104 2.88 6.79 3.59
C SER A 104 3.66 5.60 3.02
N CYS A 105 3.15 4.92 1.99
CA CYS A 105 3.80 3.74 1.44
C CYS A 105 4.80 4.08 0.34
N ARG A 106 5.95 3.40 0.35
CA ARG A 106 7.06 3.61 -0.57
C ARG A 106 7.86 2.33 -0.79
N VAL A 107 8.57 2.30 -1.91
CA VAL A 107 9.60 1.29 -2.17
C VAL A 107 10.99 1.91 -2.05
N TYR A 108 11.92 1.15 -1.49
CA TYR A 108 13.34 1.48 -1.50
C TYR A 108 14.06 0.57 -2.49
N LEU A 109 15.05 1.13 -3.18
CA LEU A 109 16.00 0.39 -4.01
C LEU A 109 17.41 0.85 -3.63
N GLY A 110 18.32 -0.09 -3.47
CA GLY A 110 19.71 0.19 -3.13
C GLY A 110 20.68 -0.82 -3.70
N TRP A 111 21.95 -0.48 -3.65
CA TRP A 111 23.05 -1.28 -4.17
C TRP A 111 24.27 -1.19 -3.28
N ARG A 112 25.05 -2.26 -3.28
CA ARG A 112 26.35 -2.34 -2.64
C ARG A 112 27.28 -3.25 -3.43
N ASP A 113 28.42 -2.67 -3.80
CA ASP A 113 29.60 -3.36 -4.33
C ASP A 113 30.27 -4.27 -3.31
N SER A 114 30.94 -5.32 -3.79
CA SER A 114 31.92 -6.10 -3.04
C SER A 114 31.36 -6.63 -1.71
N CYS A 115 30.11 -7.09 -1.74
CA CYS A 115 29.27 -7.56 -0.64
C CYS A 115 28.66 -8.95 -0.92
N SER A 116 29.50 -9.95 -1.19
CA SER A 116 29.02 -11.33 -1.27
C SER A 116 28.55 -11.82 0.11
N GLY A 117 27.23 -11.93 0.30
CA GLY A 117 26.63 -12.39 1.55
C GLY A 117 26.78 -11.46 2.76
N CYS A 118 27.22 -10.22 2.55
CA CYS A 118 27.38 -9.28 3.67
C CYS A 118 26.02 -8.74 4.14
N ALA A 119 25.89 -8.47 5.44
CA ALA A 119 24.66 -7.93 6.06
C ALA A 119 24.68 -6.39 6.23
N LEU A 120 25.61 -5.72 5.54
CA LEU A 120 25.76 -4.27 5.62
C LEU A 120 24.62 -3.58 4.88
N ALA A 121 24.35 -2.32 5.24
CA ALA A 121 23.40 -1.48 4.53
C ALA A 121 23.93 -1.12 3.12
N PRO A 122 23.04 -0.78 2.15
CA PRO A 122 23.47 -0.32 0.83
C PRO A 122 24.34 0.95 0.93
N THR A 123 25.33 1.09 0.04
CA THR A 123 26.15 2.31 -0.08
C THR A 123 25.50 3.35 -0.98
N LYS A 124 24.62 2.91 -1.88
CA LYS A 124 23.77 3.76 -2.71
C LYS A 124 22.31 3.36 -2.53
N TRP A 125 21.40 4.31 -2.35
CA TRP A 125 19.97 4.01 -2.22
C TRP A 125 19.09 5.23 -2.51
N GLY A 126 17.83 4.96 -2.77
CA GLY A 126 16.77 5.96 -2.83
C GLY A 126 15.41 5.32 -2.61
N SER A 127 14.37 6.14 -2.67
CA SER A 127 13.00 5.67 -2.50
C SER A 127 12.02 6.36 -3.43
N ALA A 128 10.89 5.71 -3.68
CA ALA A 128 9.81 6.25 -4.48
C ALA A 128 8.45 5.92 -3.85
N ARG A 129 7.53 6.88 -3.91
CA ARG A 129 6.14 6.79 -3.47
C ARG A 129 5.21 7.49 -4.44
N THR A 130 3.92 7.45 -4.16
CA THR A 130 2.96 8.23 -4.95
C THR A 130 3.25 9.72 -4.75
N GLY A 131 3.41 10.45 -5.85
CA GLY A 131 3.68 11.90 -5.84
C GLY A 131 5.11 12.34 -5.53
N ALA A 132 6.04 11.46 -5.14
CA ALA A 132 7.43 11.85 -4.86
C ALA A 132 8.44 10.70 -4.99
N CYS A 133 9.69 11.05 -5.29
CA CYS A 133 10.86 10.19 -5.06
C CYS A 133 11.95 10.97 -4.32
N GLU A 134 12.88 10.24 -3.72
CA GLU A 134 13.95 10.79 -2.89
C GLU A 134 15.26 10.10 -3.25
N ASN A 135 16.28 10.88 -3.58
CA ASN A 135 17.66 10.40 -3.66
C ASN A 135 18.20 10.27 -2.23
N GLY A 136 18.64 9.07 -1.87
CA GLY A 136 19.27 8.81 -0.58
C GLY A 136 20.78 9.04 -0.63
N LEU A 137 21.54 8.13 0.01
CA LEU A 137 22.99 8.15 -0.08
C LEU A 137 23.48 7.61 -1.43
N GLY A 138 24.67 8.02 -1.82
CA GLY A 138 25.30 7.62 -3.09
C GLY A 138 25.41 8.76 -4.08
N VAL A 139 26.11 8.52 -5.18
CA VAL A 139 26.22 9.43 -6.32
C VAL A 139 25.41 8.90 -7.49
N ASN A 140 25.03 9.79 -8.40
CA ASN A 140 24.33 9.48 -9.65
C ASN A 140 22.97 8.79 -9.47
N GLY A 141 22.33 8.86 -8.29
CA GLY A 141 20.90 8.53 -8.17
C GLY A 141 20.04 9.60 -8.85
N THR A 142 18.96 9.19 -9.52
CA THR A 142 18.01 10.13 -10.11
C THR A 142 16.63 9.95 -9.49
N CYS A 143 15.92 11.07 -9.34
CA CYS A 143 14.51 11.10 -9.03
C CYS A 143 13.81 11.78 -10.20
N SER A 144 12.88 11.08 -10.82
CA SER A 144 12.18 11.53 -12.02
C SER A 144 10.73 11.05 -12.03
N THR A 145 9.89 11.71 -12.82
CA THR A 145 8.53 11.26 -13.10
C THR A 145 8.46 10.80 -14.55
N ALA A 146 7.84 9.65 -14.79
CA ALA A 146 7.64 9.10 -16.13
C ALA A 146 6.20 8.63 -16.30
N SER A 147 5.66 8.79 -17.52
CA SER A 147 4.35 8.24 -17.88
C SER A 147 4.50 6.76 -18.27
N LEU A 148 4.12 5.85 -17.37
CA LEU A 148 4.18 4.40 -17.57
C LEU A 148 2.76 3.83 -17.64
N GLY A 149 2.37 3.32 -18.81
CA GLY A 149 1.03 2.80 -19.03
C GLY A 149 -0.07 3.85 -18.86
N GLY A 150 0.21 5.10 -19.23
CA GLY A 150 -0.71 6.24 -19.10
C GLY A 150 -0.79 6.86 -17.70
N ARG A 151 0.12 6.48 -16.79
CA ARG A 151 0.16 6.99 -15.41
C ARG A 151 1.47 7.65 -15.10
N ASP A 152 1.42 8.78 -14.40
CA ASP A 152 2.62 9.45 -13.90
C ASP A 152 3.14 8.73 -12.66
N VAL A 153 4.29 8.09 -12.81
CA VAL A 153 4.96 7.32 -11.77
C VAL A 153 6.26 8.03 -11.40
N ASN A 154 6.44 8.29 -10.11
CA ASN A 154 7.72 8.75 -9.60
C ASN A 154 8.66 7.56 -9.44
N LEU A 155 9.85 7.71 -10.00
CA LEU A 155 10.86 6.67 -10.11
C LEU A 155 12.14 7.15 -9.44
N TYR A 156 12.67 6.32 -8.57
CA TYR A 156 14.08 6.40 -8.22
C TYR A 156 14.89 5.54 -9.19
N GLY A 157 15.83 6.16 -9.90
CA GLY A 157 16.80 5.53 -10.78
C GLY A 157 18.13 5.30 -10.07
N LEU A 158 18.43 4.05 -9.77
CA LEU A 158 19.68 3.58 -9.19
C LEU A 158 20.74 3.36 -10.29
N ASN A 159 21.92 3.93 -10.09
CA ASN A 159 23.12 3.64 -10.87
C ASN A 159 24.11 2.82 -10.02
N THR A 160 24.54 1.68 -10.55
CA THR A 160 25.47 0.76 -9.90
C THR A 160 26.89 1.35 -9.89
N GLY A 161 27.27 2.10 -10.91
CA GLY A 161 28.52 2.88 -10.94
C GLY A 161 29.77 2.00 -10.89
N GLY A 162 29.67 0.85 -11.54
CA GLY A 162 30.63 -0.23 -11.65
C GLY A 162 29.94 -1.45 -12.26
N ASP A 163 30.74 -2.43 -12.66
CA ASP A 163 30.26 -3.71 -13.16
C ASP A 163 29.45 -4.43 -12.08
N VAL A 164 28.31 -5.00 -12.45
CA VAL A 164 27.53 -5.83 -11.54
C VAL A 164 27.92 -7.30 -11.71
N ASN A 165 28.51 -7.87 -10.68
CA ASN A 165 29.08 -9.21 -10.67
C ASN A 165 28.65 -10.01 -9.43
N SER A 166 29.21 -11.20 -9.25
CA SER A 166 28.86 -12.15 -8.18
C SER A 166 29.07 -11.65 -6.75
N ASP A 167 29.87 -10.60 -6.52
CA ASP A 167 30.06 -10.01 -5.21
C ASP A 167 29.11 -8.83 -4.93
N ASP A 168 28.27 -8.42 -5.87
CA ASP A 168 27.30 -7.36 -5.67
C ASP A 168 26.03 -7.80 -4.93
N LYS A 169 25.31 -6.78 -4.44
CA LYS A 169 24.01 -6.97 -3.80
C LYS A 169 23.04 -5.84 -4.13
N PHE A 170 21.88 -6.22 -4.68
CA PHE A 170 20.72 -5.34 -4.81
C PHE A 170 19.85 -5.43 -3.57
N TYR A 171 19.46 -4.29 -3.04
CA TYR A 171 18.57 -4.19 -1.88
C TYR A 171 17.23 -3.63 -2.30
N ALA A 172 16.17 -4.20 -1.74
CA ALA A 172 14.84 -3.65 -1.86
C ALA A 172 14.10 -3.66 -0.52
N SER A 173 13.13 -2.77 -0.39
CA SER A 173 12.17 -2.75 0.72
C SER A 173 10.83 -2.24 0.24
N PHE A 174 9.76 -2.74 0.87
CA PHE A 174 8.46 -2.09 0.84
C PHE A 174 8.10 -1.65 2.26
N TYR A 175 7.83 -0.35 2.40
CA TYR A 175 7.68 0.27 3.71
C TYR A 175 6.53 1.26 3.69
N CYS A 176 5.69 1.21 4.71
CA CYS A 176 4.74 2.27 5.01
C CYS A 176 5.00 2.85 6.39
N ASP A 177 4.98 4.17 6.48
CA ASP A 177 5.10 4.89 7.74
C ASP A 177 4.02 4.41 8.74
N ALA A 178 4.41 4.26 10.01
CA ALA A 178 3.44 4.03 11.07
C ALA A 178 2.66 5.32 11.32
N VAL A 179 1.34 5.22 11.41
CA VAL A 179 0.48 6.32 11.86
C VAL A 179 -0.07 5.97 13.23
N ASP A 180 -0.09 6.97 14.12
CA ASP A 180 -0.63 6.80 15.46
C ASP A 180 -2.12 6.43 15.40
N ALA A 181 -2.47 5.35 16.09
CA ALA A 181 -3.83 4.85 16.19
C ALA A 181 -4.52 5.27 17.50
N THR A 182 -3.92 6.22 18.25
CA THR A 182 -4.45 6.70 19.53
C THR A 182 -5.89 7.16 19.37
N PRO A 183 -6.86 6.52 20.06
CA PRO A 183 -8.25 6.88 19.95
C PRO A 183 -8.50 8.30 20.46
N THR A 184 -9.32 9.05 19.74
CA THR A 184 -9.82 10.37 20.17
C THR A 184 -11.26 10.25 20.66
N THR A 185 -11.73 11.23 21.42
CA THR A 185 -13.15 11.35 21.79
C THR A 185 -13.89 12.20 20.78
N ALA A 186 -15.19 11.95 20.64
CA ALA A 186 -16.03 12.57 19.64
C ALA A 186 -16.36 14.06 19.89
N PRO A 187 -16.80 14.79 18.84
CA PRO A 187 -17.10 14.33 17.47
C PRO A 187 -15.89 13.75 16.73
N CYS A 188 -16.07 12.68 15.94
CA CYS A 188 -14.95 12.14 15.15
C CYS A 188 -14.52 13.18 14.13
N GLY A 189 -13.23 13.53 14.14
CA GLY A 189 -12.65 14.42 13.15
C GLY A 189 -12.66 13.80 11.75
N PRO A 190 -12.41 14.61 10.69
CA PRO A 190 -12.26 14.11 9.33
C PRO A 190 -11.27 12.93 9.26
N GLY A 191 -11.66 11.86 8.57
CA GLY A 191 -10.83 10.66 8.41
C GLY A 191 -10.82 9.71 9.62
N ALA A 192 -11.62 9.98 10.65
CA ALA A 192 -11.78 9.07 11.80
C ALA A 192 -13.14 8.36 11.78
N PHE A 193 -13.14 7.12 12.24
CA PHE A 193 -14.32 6.27 12.36
C PHE A 193 -14.58 5.91 13.81
N VAL A 194 -15.84 5.67 14.15
CA VAL A 194 -16.25 5.26 15.48
C VAL A 194 -15.79 3.82 15.72
N SER A 195 -15.02 3.63 16.79
CA SER A 195 -14.63 2.31 17.31
C SER A 195 -15.43 1.90 18.56
N GLU A 196 -16.16 2.85 19.16
CA GLU A 196 -16.88 2.63 20.41
C GLU A 196 -18.08 3.58 20.57
N ILE A 197 -19.23 3.03 20.92
CA ILE A 197 -20.46 3.74 21.29
C ILE A 197 -20.95 3.19 22.63
N GLN A 198 -20.81 3.99 23.70
CA GLN A 198 -21.33 3.64 25.02
C GLN A 198 -22.39 4.64 25.48
N ALA A 199 -23.45 4.13 26.12
CA ALA A 199 -24.52 4.98 26.63
C ALA A 199 -23.98 5.96 27.70
N GLY A 200 -24.23 7.25 27.50
CA GLY A 200 -23.81 8.31 28.41
C GLY A 200 -22.31 8.62 28.40
N GLN A 201 -21.53 8.06 27.46
CA GLN A 201 -20.11 8.36 27.28
C GLN A 201 -19.87 8.97 25.89
N PRO A 202 -18.82 9.82 25.74
CA PRO A 202 -18.37 10.26 24.43
C PRO A 202 -18.00 9.05 23.56
N THR A 203 -18.38 9.06 22.28
CA THR A 203 -17.93 8.01 21.35
C THR A 203 -16.42 8.11 21.16
N LYS A 204 -15.76 6.95 20.97
CA LYS A 204 -14.33 6.92 20.64
C LYS A 204 -14.15 6.72 19.15
N CYS A 205 -13.15 7.41 18.62
CA CYS A 205 -12.85 7.46 17.21
C CYS A 205 -11.41 7.03 16.97
N VAL A 206 -11.16 6.34 15.87
CA VAL A 206 -9.82 5.92 15.43
C VAL A 206 -9.60 6.34 13.99
N SER A 207 -8.34 6.65 13.65
CA SER A 207 -7.95 7.07 12.30
C SER A 207 -8.10 5.93 11.29
N ALA A 208 -8.78 6.21 10.18
CA ALA A 208 -8.86 5.30 9.03
C ALA A 208 -7.47 4.99 8.47
N ALA A 209 -6.62 6.02 8.36
CA ALA A 209 -5.27 5.90 7.87
C ALA A 209 -4.43 4.96 8.75
N ALA A 210 -4.58 5.05 10.08
CA ALA A 210 -3.86 4.19 11.01
C ALA A 210 -4.27 2.71 10.85
N LEU A 211 -5.56 2.43 10.71
CA LEU A 211 -6.05 1.06 10.49
C LEU A 211 -5.63 0.50 9.13
N ALA A 212 -5.78 1.28 8.05
CA ALA A 212 -5.38 0.88 6.71
C ALA A 212 -3.88 0.56 6.63
N LEU A 213 -3.03 1.44 7.18
CA LEU A 213 -1.58 1.24 7.19
C LEU A 213 -1.15 0.14 8.15
N ALA A 214 -1.86 -0.08 9.26
CA ALA A 214 -1.59 -1.22 10.14
C ALA A 214 -1.74 -2.54 9.38
N TYR A 215 -2.81 -2.70 8.58
CA TYR A 215 -2.98 -3.87 7.72
C TYR A 215 -1.86 -3.99 6.69
N VAL A 216 -1.61 -2.95 5.88
CA VAL A 216 -0.59 -3.01 4.82
C VAL A 216 0.79 -3.34 5.38
N ARG A 217 1.18 -2.74 6.51
CA ARG A 217 2.48 -2.99 7.16
C ARG A 217 2.64 -4.43 7.65
N GLN A 218 1.56 -5.08 8.07
CA GLN A 218 1.57 -6.43 8.62
C GLN A 218 1.41 -7.51 7.56
N SER A 219 0.64 -7.22 6.50
CA SER A 219 0.18 -8.24 5.56
C SER A 219 0.78 -8.12 4.17
N CYS A 220 1.30 -6.96 3.77
CA CYS A 220 1.83 -6.76 2.43
C CYS A 220 3.36 -6.88 2.37
N ASN A 221 3.84 -7.65 1.42
CA ASN A 221 5.25 -7.94 1.20
C ASN A 221 5.62 -7.71 -0.28
N LEU A 222 6.79 -7.12 -0.48
CA LEU A 222 7.50 -7.10 -1.75
C LEU A 222 8.33 -8.36 -1.86
N TYR A 223 8.12 -9.10 -2.94
CA TYR A 223 8.95 -10.23 -3.35
C TYR A 223 10.01 -9.73 -4.31
N VAL A 224 11.26 -10.12 -4.10
CA VAL A 224 12.36 -9.80 -5.01
C VAL A 224 13.16 -11.04 -5.27
N GLY A 225 13.59 -11.23 -6.51
CA GLY A 225 14.42 -12.36 -6.86
C GLY A 225 15.34 -12.12 -8.05
N TRP A 226 16.29 -13.01 -8.19
CA TRP A 226 17.26 -13.07 -9.26
C TRP A 226 17.22 -14.43 -9.95
N ARG A 227 17.42 -14.40 -11.27
CA ARG A 227 17.73 -15.58 -12.05
C ARG A 227 18.80 -15.25 -13.07
N ASP A 228 19.87 -16.03 -13.00
CA ASP A 228 20.97 -16.02 -13.95
C ASP A 228 20.68 -16.98 -15.12
N SER A 229 21.24 -16.70 -16.31
CA SER A 229 21.22 -17.58 -17.47
C SER A 229 19.81 -17.92 -17.98
N CYS A 230 18.97 -16.90 -18.11
CA CYS A 230 17.53 -16.93 -18.37
C CYS A 230 17.07 -15.85 -19.39
N SER A 231 17.66 -15.85 -20.59
CA SER A 231 17.18 -14.96 -21.67
C SER A 231 15.74 -15.31 -22.05
N GLY A 232 14.79 -14.42 -21.75
CA GLY A 232 13.36 -14.60 -22.05
C GLY A 232 12.66 -15.75 -21.32
N CYS A 233 13.28 -16.37 -20.30
CA CYS A 233 12.67 -17.53 -19.64
C CYS A 233 11.53 -17.12 -18.69
N VAL A 234 10.56 -18.02 -18.49
CA VAL A 234 9.38 -17.82 -17.61
C VAL A 234 9.54 -18.47 -16.24
N ASP A 235 10.70 -19.08 -15.99
CA ASP A 235 10.96 -19.80 -14.76
C ASP A 235 11.08 -18.84 -13.57
N PRO A 236 10.70 -19.26 -12.35
CA PRO A 236 10.83 -18.44 -11.15
C PRO A 236 12.29 -18.11 -10.80
N PRO A 237 12.54 -17.08 -9.99
CA PRO A 237 13.88 -16.76 -9.52
C PRO A 237 14.51 -17.94 -8.76
N THR A 238 15.79 -18.20 -9.02
CA THR A 238 16.58 -19.22 -8.28
C THR A 238 17.04 -18.70 -6.93
N ARG A 239 17.07 -17.37 -6.78
CA ARG A 239 17.39 -16.66 -5.53
C ARG A 239 16.30 -15.65 -5.27
N TRP A 240 15.67 -15.67 -4.09
CA TRP A 240 14.61 -14.75 -3.78
C TRP A 240 14.42 -14.56 -2.28
N GLY A 241 13.60 -13.58 -1.93
CA GLY A 241 13.05 -13.40 -0.60
C GLY A 241 11.83 -12.51 -0.66
N ARG A 242 11.30 -12.18 0.52
CA ARG A 242 10.25 -11.17 0.66
C ARG A 242 10.51 -10.23 1.80
N VAL A 243 10.06 -9.00 1.66
CA VAL A 243 10.26 -7.94 2.63
C VAL A 243 9.01 -7.06 2.73
N GLY A 244 8.58 -6.81 3.95
CA GLY A 244 7.50 -5.88 4.28
C GLY A 244 7.99 -4.82 5.25
N SER A 245 7.05 -4.06 5.82
CA SER A 245 7.42 -2.96 6.73
C SER A 245 8.02 -3.44 8.05
N THR A 246 7.67 -4.64 8.49
CA THR A 246 8.09 -5.21 9.79
C THR A 246 8.74 -6.58 9.66
N THR A 247 8.75 -7.16 8.47
CA THR A 247 9.20 -8.53 8.20
C THR A 247 10.24 -8.54 7.09
N CYS A 248 11.21 -9.44 7.18
CA CYS A 248 12.05 -9.84 6.07
C CYS A 248 12.30 -11.34 6.18
N VAL A 249 12.12 -12.04 5.07
CA VAL A 249 12.33 -13.47 4.98
C VAL A 249 13.23 -13.75 3.78
N ASN A 250 14.37 -14.36 4.06
CA ASN A 250 15.20 -14.98 3.03
C ASN A 250 14.46 -16.21 2.49
N GLY A 251 14.20 -16.21 1.19
CA GLY A 251 13.63 -17.37 0.49
C GLY A 251 14.73 -18.33 0.06
N LEU A 252 14.67 -18.79 -1.19
CA LEU A 252 15.70 -19.65 -1.77
C LEU A 252 16.93 -18.83 -2.19
N GLY A 253 18.08 -19.49 -2.31
CA GLY A 253 19.32 -18.90 -2.81
C GLY A 253 20.31 -18.61 -1.69
N ALA A 254 21.56 -19.03 -1.88
CA ALA A 254 22.64 -18.68 -0.96
C ALA A 254 22.84 -17.16 -0.93
N THR A 255 23.43 -16.68 0.17
CA THR A 255 23.92 -15.30 0.35
C THR A 255 22.89 -14.16 0.27
N ASN A 256 21.59 -14.47 0.14
CA ASN A 256 20.52 -13.52 0.42
C ASN A 256 20.55 -13.08 1.89
N THR A 257 20.25 -11.81 2.14
CA THR A 257 20.30 -11.24 3.50
C THR A 257 19.06 -10.45 3.83
N CYS A 258 18.57 -10.66 5.04
CA CYS A 258 17.63 -9.76 5.69
C CYS A 258 18.37 -8.92 6.71
N THR A 259 18.30 -7.59 6.56
CA THR A 259 18.94 -6.66 7.48
C THR A 259 18.04 -5.46 7.73
N ALA A 260 18.10 -4.90 8.94
CA ALA A 260 17.45 -3.63 9.23
C ALA A 260 18.46 -2.50 9.01
N ALA A 261 18.07 -1.46 8.30
CA ALA A 261 18.90 -0.27 8.11
C ALA A 261 18.09 1.01 8.26
N THR A 262 18.73 2.05 8.75
CA THR A 262 18.17 3.40 8.74
C THR A 262 18.51 4.07 7.42
N LEU A 263 17.50 4.24 6.56
CA LEU A 263 17.61 4.93 5.28
C LEU A 263 16.87 6.26 5.39
N GLY A 264 17.62 7.36 5.52
CA GLY A 264 17.04 8.67 5.83
C GLY A 264 16.47 8.71 7.24
N ALA A 265 15.20 9.07 7.38
CA ALA A 265 14.51 9.15 8.67
C ALA A 265 13.86 7.81 9.11
N SER A 266 13.83 6.81 8.24
CA SER A 266 13.09 5.56 8.48
C SER A 266 14.06 4.39 8.72
N THR A 267 13.78 3.59 9.75
CA THR A 267 14.38 2.26 9.89
C THR A 267 13.51 1.26 9.14
N VAL A 268 14.09 0.63 8.12
CA VAL A 268 13.39 -0.28 7.21
C VAL A 268 14.02 -1.67 7.25
N GLN A 269 13.21 -2.69 6.99
CA GLN A 269 13.71 -4.03 6.68
C GLN A 269 14.17 -4.04 5.23
N LEU A 270 15.35 -4.60 4.95
CA LEU A 270 15.91 -4.72 3.61
C LEU A 270 16.15 -6.18 3.28
N LEU A 271 15.68 -6.58 2.11
CA LEU A 271 16.09 -7.82 1.46
C LEU A 271 17.22 -7.48 0.48
N GLY A 272 18.38 -8.07 0.71
CA GLY A 272 19.54 -7.99 -0.17
C GLY A 272 19.69 -9.28 -1.00
N VAL A 273 19.48 -9.21 -2.30
CA VAL A 273 19.61 -10.32 -3.26
C VAL A 273 20.97 -10.24 -3.95
N ASN A 274 21.70 -11.36 -3.96
CA ASN A 274 22.97 -11.49 -4.68
C ASN A 274 22.71 -12.10 -6.07
N THR A 275 23.36 -11.55 -7.09
CA THR A 275 23.22 -11.93 -8.50
C THR A 275 23.80 -13.32 -8.75
N GLY A 276 24.92 -13.66 -8.11
CA GLY A 276 25.48 -15.01 -8.16
C GLY A 276 26.29 -15.37 -9.38
N GLY A 277 26.55 -14.38 -10.23
CA GLY A 277 27.25 -14.45 -11.49
C GLY A 277 27.42 -13.03 -12.03
N ASP A 278 28.00 -12.92 -13.22
CA ASP A 278 28.08 -11.66 -13.95
C ASP A 278 26.69 -11.30 -14.46
N VAL A 279 26.30 -10.02 -14.35
CA VAL A 279 25.00 -9.58 -14.84
C VAL A 279 25.10 -9.16 -16.30
N ASN A 280 24.40 -9.87 -17.17
CA ASN A 280 24.43 -9.72 -18.61
C ASN A 280 23.00 -9.80 -19.23
N ASP A 281 22.91 -10.06 -20.55
CA ASP A 281 21.68 -10.04 -21.33
C ASP A 281 20.76 -11.26 -21.13
N ASP A 282 21.24 -12.27 -20.41
CA ASP A 282 20.46 -13.44 -20.03
C ASP A 282 19.92 -13.40 -18.59
N ASP A 283 20.18 -12.36 -17.81
CA ASP A 283 19.68 -12.28 -16.44
C ASP A 283 18.24 -11.74 -16.31
N LYS A 284 17.60 -12.06 -15.17
CA LYS A 284 16.30 -11.50 -14.79
C LYS A 284 16.22 -11.06 -13.33
N PHE A 285 15.92 -9.77 -13.15
CA PHE A 285 15.49 -9.21 -11.88
C PHE A 285 13.98 -9.29 -11.74
N HIS A 286 13.49 -9.98 -10.72
CA HIS A 286 12.07 -10.20 -10.47
C HIS A 286 11.55 -9.33 -9.34
N VAL A 287 10.36 -8.75 -9.53
CA VAL A 287 9.58 -8.11 -8.47
C VAL A 287 8.16 -8.64 -8.41
N GLY A 288 7.63 -8.80 -7.22
CA GLY A 288 6.25 -9.17 -6.95
C GLY A 288 5.70 -8.39 -5.78
N LEU A 289 4.40 -8.15 -5.75
CA LEU A 289 3.73 -7.56 -4.60
C LEU A 289 2.61 -8.49 -4.18
N ARG A 290 2.48 -8.76 -2.88
CA ARG A 290 1.44 -9.65 -2.36
C ARG A 290 1.04 -9.24 -0.96
N CYS A 291 -0.27 -9.19 -0.72
CA CYS A 291 -0.82 -9.05 0.61
C CYS A 291 -1.48 -10.37 1.06
N GLU A 292 -1.29 -10.73 2.31
CA GLU A 292 -1.98 -11.88 2.91
C GLU A 292 -3.49 -11.59 3.00
N ALA A 293 -4.30 -12.62 2.79
CA ALA A 293 -5.76 -12.47 2.80
C ALA A 293 -6.24 -11.87 4.13
N ALA A 294 -7.03 -10.81 4.05
CA ALA A 294 -7.71 -10.25 5.20
C ALA A 294 -8.83 -11.21 5.62
N LEU A 295 -8.82 -11.66 6.88
CA LEU A 295 -9.92 -12.43 7.43
C LEU A 295 -11.07 -11.48 7.76
N PRO A 296 -12.28 -11.67 7.19
CA PRO A 296 -13.42 -10.90 7.63
C PRO A 296 -13.68 -11.25 9.10
N ALA A 297 -13.70 -10.22 9.94
CA ALA A 297 -14.08 -10.36 11.33
C ALA A 297 -15.34 -9.51 11.56
N GLU A 298 -16.40 -10.17 12.02
CA GLU A 298 -17.64 -9.51 12.40
C GLU A 298 -17.99 -9.96 13.82
N SER A 299 -18.35 -9.00 14.66
CA SER A 299 -18.77 -9.27 16.03
C SER A 299 -19.92 -8.36 16.43
N THR A 300 -20.76 -8.84 17.35
CA THR A 300 -21.84 -8.04 17.95
C THR A 300 -21.62 -8.01 19.44
N GLY A 301 -21.59 -6.83 20.04
CA GLY A 301 -21.22 -6.66 21.45
C GLY A 301 -21.84 -5.43 22.11
N ALA A 302 -21.57 -5.28 23.40
CA ALA A 302 -22.04 -4.16 24.21
C ALA A 302 -21.14 -2.94 23.98
N GLY A 303 -21.47 -2.10 23.00
CA GLY A 303 -20.91 -0.77 22.77
C GLY A 303 -19.43 -0.64 22.35
N LEU A 304 -18.63 -1.69 22.49
CA LEU A 304 -17.19 -1.70 22.21
C LEU A 304 -16.85 -2.62 21.04
N CYS A 305 -16.16 -2.11 20.04
CA CYS A 305 -15.54 -2.95 19.03
C CYS A 305 -14.19 -3.51 19.51
N PRO A 306 -13.86 -4.77 19.17
CA PRO A 306 -12.51 -5.28 19.35
C PRO A 306 -11.47 -4.39 18.65
N ALA A 307 -10.23 -4.43 19.15
CA ALA A 307 -9.12 -3.70 18.51
C ALA A 307 -9.01 -4.07 17.02
N GLY A 308 -8.88 -3.04 16.17
CA GLY A 308 -8.86 -3.21 14.70
C GLY A 308 -10.24 -3.32 14.04
N GLN A 309 -11.34 -3.29 14.80
CA GLN A 309 -12.70 -3.24 14.24
C GLN A 309 -13.34 -1.86 14.41
N LEU A 310 -14.28 -1.56 13.52
CA LEU A 310 -15.04 -0.33 13.47
C LEU A 310 -16.53 -0.63 13.62
N VAL A 311 -17.28 0.33 14.16
CA VAL A 311 -18.74 0.23 14.25
C VAL A 311 -19.32 0.32 12.84
N ALA A 312 -20.07 -0.70 12.45
CA ALA A 312 -20.83 -0.78 11.20
C ALA A 312 -22.35 -0.66 11.42
N GLY A 313 -22.82 -0.72 12.67
CA GLY A 313 -24.23 -0.54 12.99
C GLY A 313 -24.55 -0.61 14.48
N VAL A 314 -25.77 -0.21 14.83
CA VAL A 314 -26.38 -0.25 16.16
C VAL A 314 -27.76 -0.90 16.00
N PRO A 315 -27.86 -2.23 16.00
CA PRO A 315 -29.11 -2.94 15.71
C PRO A 315 -30.16 -2.77 16.82
N ALA A 316 -29.70 -2.53 18.06
CA ALA A 316 -30.54 -2.25 19.21
C ALA A 316 -29.79 -1.35 20.19
N ALA A 317 -30.52 -0.70 21.10
CA ALA A 317 -29.93 0.15 22.13
C ALA A 317 -28.85 -0.59 22.92
N GLY A 318 -27.64 -0.01 22.98
CA GLY A 318 -26.50 -0.59 23.69
C GLY A 318 -25.80 -1.76 22.97
N GLN A 319 -26.21 -2.12 21.76
CA GLN A 319 -25.52 -3.12 20.94
C GLN A 319 -24.84 -2.47 19.75
N VAL A 320 -23.62 -2.89 19.44
CA VAL A 320 -22.90 -2.48 18.21
C VAL A 320 -22.57 -3.71 17.38
N VAL A 321 -22.69 -3.58 16.06
CA VAL A 321 -22.10 -4.49 15.08
C VAL A 321 -20.76 -3.92 14.68
N CYS A 322 -19.72 -4.71 14.86
CA CYS A 322 -18.34 -4.34 14.61
C CYS A 322 -17.79 -5.17 13.45
N LYS A 323 -17.09 -4.53 12.52
CA LYS A 323 -16.47 -5.19 11.37
C LYS A 323 -15.02 -4.76 11.22
N SER A 324 -14.15 -5.69 10.81
CA SER A 324 -12.78 -5.34 10.40
C SER A 324 -12.82 -4.57 9.07
N PRO A 325 -12.06 -3.46 8.95
CA PRO A 325 -11.88 -2.77 7.68
C PRO A 325 -10.82 -3.42 6.78
N ASP A 326 -10.08 -4.42 7.25
CA ASP A 326 -8.96 -5.04 6.52
C ASP A 326 -9.33 -5.56 5.13
N PRO A 327 -10.49 -6.21 4.89
CA PRO A 327 -10.90 -6.60 3.54
C PRO A 327 -11.03 -5.41 2.58
N HIS A 328 -11.40 -4.23 3.09
CA HIS A 328 -11.45 -3.00 2.30
C HIS A 328 -10.05 -2.44 2.06
N SER A 329 -9.15 -2.48 3.05
CA SER A 329 -7.74 -2.13 2.88
C SER A 329 -7.08 -3.00 1.81
N LEU A 330 -7.27 -4.32 1.88
CA LEU A 330 -6.75 -5.28 0.91
C LEU A 330 -7.26 -5.00 -0.50
N THR A 331 -8.58 -4.89 -0.67
CA THR A 331 -9.18 -4.65 -1.98
C THR A 331 -8.68 -3.33 -2.58
N THR A 332 -8.64 -2.27 -1.77
CA THR A 332 -8.12 -0.96 -2.18
C THR A 332 -6.66 -1.05 -2.63
N PHE A 333 -5.80 -1.68 -1.82
CA PHE A 333 -4.39 -1.83 -2.14
C PHE A 333 -4.17 -2.68 -3.40
N ARG A 334 -4.83 -3.84 -3.48
CA ARG A 334 -4.72 -4.77 -4.61
C ARG A 334 -5.11 -4.13 -5.93
N ASP A 335 -6.23 -3.41 -5.94
CA ASP A 335 -6.82 -2.91 -7.17
C ASP A 335 -6.14 -1.61 -7.63
N ARG A 336 -5.58 -0.83 -6.69
CA ARG A 336 -5.10 0.54 -6.96
C ARG A 336 -3.60 0.73 -6.84
N CYS A 337 -2.88 -0.11 -6.10
CA CYS A 337 -1.46 0.05 -5.85
C CYS A 337 -0.60 -0.94 -6.65
N GLY A 338 0.59 -0.50 -7.05
CA GLY A 338 1.56 -1.34 -7.74
C GLY A 338 2.99 -0.86 -7.58
N VAL A 339 3.93 -1.80 -7.73
CA VAL A 339 5.37 -1.55 -7.77
C VAL A 339 5.84 -1.62 -9.21
N TYR A 340 6.41 -0.53 -9.69
CA TYR A 340 6.98 -0.40 -11.02
C TYR A 340 8.47 -0.72 -10.94
N LEU A 341 8.93 -1.50 -11.90
CA LEU A 341 10.34 -1.81 -12.10
C LEU A 341 10.67 -1.51 -13.55
N GLY A 342 11.82 -0.87 -13.78
CA GLY A 342 12.29 -0.61 -15.13
C GLY A 342 13.80 -0.60 -15.24
N TRP A 343 14.28 -0.63 -16.47
CA TRP A 343 15.70 -0.60 -16.82
C TRP A 343 15.96 0.29 -18.02
N ARG A 344 17.18 0.84 -18.07
CA ARG A 344 17.69 1.58 -19.21
C ARG A 344 19.22 1.50 -19.29
N ASP A 345 19.70 1.02 -20.42
CA ASP A 345 21.10 1.06 -20.87
C ASP A 345 21.62 2.48 -21.14
N GLN A 346 22.94 2.67 -21.13
CA GLN A 346 23.63 3.86 -21.65
C GLN A 346 23.09 5.19 -21.09
N CYS A 347 22.80 5.19 -19.80
CA CYS A 347 22.15 6.24 -19.03
C CYS A 347 22.88 6.56 -17.69
N ALA A 348 24.21 6.70 -17.69
CA ALA A 348 25.00 6.94 -16.46
C ALA A 348 24.50 8.10 -15.58
N ALA A 349 23.89 9.14 -16.17
CA ALA A 349 23.37 10.34 -15.48
C ALA A 349 22.04 10.86 -16.05
N CYS A 350 21.32 10.05 -16.84
CA CYS A 350 20.18 10.57 -17.59
C CYS A 350 18.90 10.60 -16.75
N THR A 351 18.03 11.57 -17.02
CA THR A 351 16.68 11.70 -16.41
C THR A 351 15.61 11.10 -17.32
N LEU A 352 16.01 10.26 -18.27
CA LEU A 352 15.08 9.68 -19.23
C LEU A 352 14.31 8.54 -18.56
N ALA A 353 13.05 8.37 -18.96
CA ALA A 353 12.23 7.25 -18.53
C ALA A 353 12.88 5.89 -18.86
N PRO A 354 12.55 4.81 -18.15
CA PRO A 354 13.04 3.47 -18.49
C PRO A 354 12.67 3.10 -19.94
N SER A 355 13.59 2.45 -20.66
CA SER A 355 13.31 1.89 -21.99
C SER A 355 12.55 0.57 -21.91
N LYS A 356 12.67 -0.11 -20.76
CA LYS A 356 11.88 -1.30 -20.41
C LYS A 356 11.25 -1.15 -19.05
N TRP A 357 10.01 -1.57 -18.88
CA TRP A 357 9.35 -1.52 -17.59
C TRP A 357 8.18 -2.48 -17.49
N GLY A 358 7.81 -2.80 -16.26
CA GLY A 358 6.57 -3.49 -15.92
C GLY A 358 6.09 -3.09 -14.54
N VAL A 359 4.93 -3.62 -14.16
CA VAL A 359 4.34 -3.38 -12.85
C VAL A 359 3.87 -4.69 -12.23
N ALA A 360 4.21 -4.87 -10.95
CA ALA A 360 3.69 -5.93 -10.12
C ALA A 360 2.63 -5.37 -9.16
N ARG A 361 1.49 -6.06 -9.09
CA ARG A 361 0.36 -5.80 -8.18
C ARG A 361 0.06 -7.08 -7.40
N ASP A 362 -0.76 -6.95 -6.37
CA ASP A 362 -1.22 -8.14 -5.65
C ASP A 362 -2.09 -9.04 -6.56
N GLY A 363 -1.55 -10.21 -6.91
CA GLY A 363 -2.20 -11.21 -7.76
C GLY A 363 -2.11 -10.95 -9.28
N ALA A 364 -1.48 -9.86 -9.72
CA ALA A 364 -1.35 -9.54 -11.14
C ALA A 364 -0.01 -8.87 -11.44
N CYS A 365 0.46 -8.98 -12.68
CA CYS A 365 1.51 -8.13 -13.21
C CYS A 365 1.16 -7.70 -14.63
N LEU A 366 1.86 -6.70 -15.13
CA LEU A 366 1.79 -6.25 -16.51
C LEU A 366 3.22 -6.08 -17.01
N ASP A 367 3.52 -6.72 -18.14
CA ASP A 367 4.69 -6.40 -18.93
C ASP A 367 4.37 -5.15 -19.76
N GLY A 368 5.13 -4.08 -19.52
CA GLY A 368 4.86 -2.76 -20.08
C GLY A 368 5.53 -2.59 -21.44
N LEU A 369 6.52 -1.71 -21.49
CA LEU A 369 7.37 -1.53 -22.66
C LEU A 369 8.63 -2.40 -22.52
N GLY A 370 9.14 -2.91 -23.63
CA GLY A 370 10.41 -3.65 -23.68
C GLY A 370 10.28 -4.96 -24.45
N VAL A 371 11.39 -5.66 -24.58
CA VAL A 371 11.42 -7.05 -25.05
C VAL A 371 11.83 -7.96 -23.90
N ASN A 372 11.45 -9.23 -23.98
CA ASN A 372 11.83 -10.28 -23.03
C ASN A 372 11.41 -10.04 -21.57
N GLY A 373 10.55 -9.06 -21.28
CA GLY A 373 9.85 -8.98 -20.00
C GLY A 373 8.97 -10.20 -19.79
N THR A 374 8.76 -10.60 -18.54
CA THR A 374 7.84 -11.69 -18.22
C THR A 374 6.89 -11.28 -17.12
N CYS A 375 5.63 -11.70 -17.24
CA CYS A 375 4.66 -11.61 -16.16
C CYS A 375 4.12 -13.01 -15.90
N VAL A 376 4.52 -13.62 -14.79
CA VAL A 376 4.26 -15.02 -14.51
C VAL A 376 3.67 -15.21 -13.10
N PRO A 377 2.51 -15.88 -12.97
CA PRO A 377 2.08 -16.37 -11.67
C PRO A 377 3.02 -17.51 -11.26
N THR A 378 3.56 -17.43 -10.06
CA THR A 378 4.43 -18.46 -9.51
C THR A 378 4.10 -18.73 -8.05
N THR A 379 4.57 -19.87 -7.57
CA THR A 379 4.50 -20.23 -6.15
C THR A 379 5.90 -20.16 -5.59
N LEU A 380 6.15 -19.16 -4.73
CA LEU A 380 7.34 -19.11 -3.89
C LEU A 380 7.00 -19.76 -2.55
N ASP A 381 6.89 -18.98 -1.47
CA ASP A 381 6.19 -19.41 -0.24
C ASP A 381 4.68 -19.16 -0.29
N SER A 382 4.23 -18.33 -1.22
CA SER A 382 2.83 -18.05 -1.54
C SER A 382 2.66 -17.89 -3.04
N GLN A 383 1.41 -17.89 -3.50
CA GLN A 383 1.10 -17.56 -4.89
C GLN A 383 1.27 -16.05 -5.10
N VAL A 384 2.18 -15.69 -6.01
CA VAL A 384 2.51 -14.29 -6.35
C VAL A 384 2.68 -14.17 -7.86
N SER A 385 2.27 -13.04 -8.41
CA SER A 385 2.55 -12.68 -9.81
C SER A 385 3.83 -11.88 -9.85
N LEU A 386 4.86 -12.42 -10.51
CA LEU A 386 6.16 -11.76 -10.65
C LEU A 386 6.28 -11.10 -12.02
N TYR A 387 6.69 -9.84 -12.01
CA TYR A 387 7.29 -9.21 -13.18
C TYR A 387 8.78 -9.47 -13.20
N GLY A 388 9.29 -10.09 -14.27
CA GLY A 388 10.71 -10.34 -14.52
C GLY A 388 11.25 -9.39 -15.58
N LEU A 389 12.15 -8.49 -15.16
CA LEU A 389 12.84 -7.54 -16.03
C LEU A 389 14.12 -8.19 -16.58
N ASN A 390 14.26 -8.22 -17.90
CA ASN A 390 15.54 -8.53 -18.56
C ASN A 390 16.34 -7.25 -18.78
N THR A 391 17.60 -7.27 -18.38
CA THR A 391 18.57 -6.20 -18.61
C THR A 391 18.94 -6.09 -20.10
N ASP A 392 18.88 -7.13 -20.94
CA ASP A 392 19.36 -7.12 -22.36
C ASP A 392 20.59 -6.21 -22.60
N GLY A 393 21.73 -6.58 -22.05
CA GLY A 393 22.99 -5.83 -22.15
C GLY A 393 23.91 -6.22 -21.00
N ASP A 394 25.16 -5.76 -21.04
CA ASP A 394 25.96 -5.72 -19.83
C ASP A 394 25.32 -4.77 -18.81
N VAL A 395 25.54 -5.02 -17.52
CA VAL A 395 25.11 -4.11 -16.46
C VAL A 395 26.34 -3.48 -15.83
N ASN A 396 26.61 -2.24 -16.22
CA ASN A 396 27.81 -1.49 -15.90
C ASN A 396 27.49 -0.09 -15.34
N ASP A 397 28.47 0.82 -15.36
CA ASP A 397 28.35 2.16 -14.79
C ASP A 397 27.48 3.14 -15.58
N ASP A 398 27.07 2.80 -16.80
CA ASP A 398 26.11 3.56 -17.58
C ASP A 398 24.66 3.06 -17.46
N ASP A 399 24.39 1.95 -16.78
CA ASP A 399 23.03 1.47 -16.58
C ASP A 399 22.22 2.20 -15.50
N ARG A 400 20.88 2.06 -15.60
CA ARG A 400 19.94 2.41 -14.55
C ARG A 400 18.84 1.39 -14.30
N PHE A 401 18.68 1.04 -13.03
CA PHE A 401 17.51 0.34 -12.50
C PHE A 401 16.54 1.34 -11.88
N TYR A 402 15.27 1.27 -12.28
CA TYR A 402 14.22 2.14 -11.77
C TYR A 402 13.28 1.36 -10.86
N ALA A 403 12.94 1.93 -9.72
CA ALA A 403 11.86 1.45 -8.87
C ALA A 403 10.86 2.59 -8.58
N GLY A 404 9.58 2.27 -8.63
CA GLY A 404 8.48 3.18 -8.33
C GLY A 404 7.39 2.50 -7.52
N PHE A 405 6.70 3.26 -6.69
CA PHE A 405 5.44 2.82 -6.07
C PHE A 405 4.37 3.84 -6.37
N HIS A 406 3.22 3.39 -6.85
CA HIS A 406 2.11 4.26 -7.22
C HIS A 406 0.78 3.62 -6.82
N CYS A 407 -0.12 4.43 -6.26
CA CYS A 407 -1.52 4.09 -6.08
C CYS A 407 -2.42 5.07 -6.85
N GLU A 408 -3.31 4.52 -7.68
CA GLU A 408 -4.28 5.22 -8.56
C GLU A 408 -5.49 5.78 -7.85
#